data_AF-A0A8T4L1R1-F1
#
_entry.id   AF-A0A8T4L1R1-F1
#
_cell.length_a   1.000
_cell.length_b   1.000
_cell.length_c   1.000
_cell.angle_alpha   90.00
_cell.angle_beta   90.00
_cell.angle_gamma   90.00
#
_symmetry.space_group_name_H-M   'P 1'
#
loop_
_entity.id
_entity.type
_entity.pdbx_description
1 polymer ?
#
loop_
_entity_poly.entity_id
_entity_poly.type
_entity_poly.pdbx_seq_one_letter_code
_entity_poly.pdbx_strand_id
1 'polypeptide(L)'
;MAPKTGEIKIAFKGFNWSSAFWAGIAFAVIGQVVRMIGALLTMSYYLDPAFFGVWSPLMMPSNAAPPVSFFVLSFVVNFGLGAMFFALFSWVRPVIDTKNPSRATISFSSLVFGLSIVPYTASLLLLINLPLLLILEWAVESLAIFLVWTYVVARLIKT
;
A
#
# COMPACT_ATOMS: atom_id res chain seq x y z
N MET A 1 0.41 37.95 22.10
CA MET A 1 1.59 37.07 22.11
C MET A 1 1.42 36.05 21.00
N ALA A 2 2.18 36.17 19.91
CA ALA A 2 2.16 35.18 18.83
C ALA A 2 2.90 33.91 19.30
N PRO A 3 2.41 32.69 18.97
CA PRO A 3 3.14 31.48 19.30
C PRO A 3 4.48 31.47 18.56
N LYS A 4 5.57 31.29 19.31
CA LYS A 4 6.92 31.11 18.76
C LYS A 4 6.87 29.93 17.80
N THR A 5 7.27 30.16 16.56
CA THR A 5 7.44 29.15 15.52
C THR A 5 8.36 28.05 16.04
N GLY A 6 7.77 26.95 16.50
CA GLY A 6 8.50 25.76 16.92
C GLY A 6 9.20 25.19 15.71
N GLU A 7 10.53 25.19 15.73
CA GLU A 7 11.33 24.47 14.75
C GLU A 7 10.86 23.01 14.73
N ILE A 8 10.25 22.59 13.62
CA ILE A 8 10.03 21.17 13.35
C ILE A 8 11.42 20.60 13.06
N LYS A 9 12.14 20.19 14.11
CA LYS A 9 13.32 19.36 13.96
C LYS A 9 12.85 17.99 13.48
N ILE A 10 12.83 17.79 12.16
CA ILE A 10 12.64 16.48 11.54
C ILE A 10 13.91 15.66 11.81
N ALA A 11 14.03 15.17 13.04
CA ALA A 11 15.15 14.32 13.42
C ALA A 11 14.77 12.87 13.10
N PHE A 12 15.31 12.31 12.02
CA PHE A 12 15.37 10.85 11.78
C PHE A 12 16.29 10.12 12.78
N LYS A 13 16.69 10.80 13.87
CA LYS A 13 17.59 10.28 14.88
C LYS A 13 16.85 9.16 15.64
N GLY A 14 17.25 7.90 15.40
CA GLY A 14 16.61 6.72 15.97
C GLY A 14 15.75 5.90 15.00
N PHE A 15 15.79 6.16 13.68
CA PHE A 15 15.11 5.31 12.70
C PHE A 15 15.66 3.88 12.70
N ASN A 16 14.79 2.89 12.88
CA ASN A 16 15.18 1.49 12.95
C ASN A 16 15.17 0.85 11.55
N TRP A 17 16.33 0.83 10.91
CA TRP A 17 16.52 0.24 9.58
C TRP A 17 16.19 -1.25 9.50
N SER A 18 16.43 -2.00 10.57
CA SER A 18 16.09 -3.43 10.62
C SER A 18 14.57 -3.62 10.63
N SER A 19 13.86 -2.83 11.44
CA SER A 19 12.39 -2.83 11.45
C SER A 19 11.80 -2.39 10.11
N ALA A 20 12.40 -1.40 9.45
CA ALA A 20 11.98 -0.96 8.11
C ALA A 20 12.16 -2.06 7.06
N PHE A 21 13.28 -2.80 7.10
CA PHE A 21 13.51 -3.95 6.24
C PHE A 21 12.44 -5.03 6.43
N TRP A 22 12.19 -5.45 7.67
CA TRP A 22 11.19 -6.48 7.96
C TRP A 22 9.76 -6.02 7.65
N ALA A 23 9.45 -4.75 7.87
CA ALA A 23 8.17 -4.17 7.49
C ALA A 23 8.00 -4.15 5.97
N GLY A 24 9.06 -3.87 5.21
CA GLY A 24 9.08 -4.00 3.75
C GLY A 24 8.78 -5.43 3.29
N ILE A 25 9.46 -6.43 3.85
CA ILE A 25 9.21 -7.84 3.54
C ILE A 25 7.75 -8.23 3.85
N ALA A 26 7.25 -7.86 5.03
CA ALA A 26 5.88 -8.14 5.42
C ALA A 26 4.88 -7.52 4.43
N PHE A 27 5.09 -6.26 4.03
CA PHE A 27 4.22 -5.59 3.05
C PHE A 27 4.24 -6.30 1.70
N ALA A 28 5.42 -6.68 1.23
CA ALA A 28 5.57 -7.39 -0.04
C ALA A 28 4.82 -8.72 -0.03
N VAL A 29 5.01 -9.54 1.00
CA VAL A 29 4.34 -10.85 1.11
C VAL A 29 2.82 -10.69 1.24
N ILE A 30 2.35 -9.83 2.14
CA ILE A 30 0.91 -9.57 2.33
C ILE A 30 0.30 -9.06 1.02
N GLY A 31 0.96 -8.10 0.38
CA GLY A 31 0.56 -7.55 -0.91
C GLY A 31 0.43 -8.61 -1.98
N GLN A 32 1.43 -9.49 -2.14
CA GLN A 32 1.38 -10.58 -3.12
C GLN A 32 0.20 -11.52 -2.86
N VAL A 33 -0.01 -11.95 -1.62
CA VAL A 33 -1.11 -12.87 -1.30
C VAL A 33 -2.47 -12.23 -1.60
N VAL A 34 -2.71 -11.00 -1.12
CA VAL A 34 -3.99 -10.32 -1.31
C VAL A 34 -4.24 -10.05 -2.80
N ARG A 35 -3.25 -9.51 -3.52
CA ARG A 35 -3.39 -9.20 -4.95
C ARG A 35 -3.52 -10.45 -5.81
N MET A 36 -2.87 -11.56 -5.45
CA MET A 36 -3.02 -12.82 -6.18
C MET A 36 -4.44 -13.38 -6.04
N ILE A 37 -5.01 -13.35 -4.82
CA ILE A 37 -6.41 -13.75 -4.60
C ILE A 37 -7.34 -12.84 -5.41
N GLY A 38 -7.15 -11.52 -5.31
CA GLY A 38 -7.91 -10.53 -6.07
C GLY A 38 -7.88 -10.76 -7.58
N ALA A 39 -6.68 -10.95 -8.14
CA ALA A 39 -6.49 -11.20 -9.57
C ALA A 39 -7.18 -12.49 -10.04
N LEU A 40 -7.23 -13.54 -9.22
CA LEU A 40 -7.96 -14.77 -9.55
C LEU A 40 -9.47 -14.53 -9.61
N LEU A 41 -10.01 -13.70 -8.71
CA LEU A 41 -11.44 -13.36 -8.66
C LEU A 41 -11.86 -12.42 -9.81
N THR A 42 -10.92 -11.60 -10.29
CA THR A 42 -11.15 -10.58 -11.32
C THR A 42 -10.54 -10.93 -12.68
N MET A 43 -10.12 -12.18 -12.88
CA MET A 43 -9.37 -12.60 -14.06
C MET A 43 -10.09 -12.29 -15.38
N SER A 44 -11.42 -12.30 -15.39
CA SER A 44 -12.22 -11.93 -16.56
C SER A 44 -11.92 -10.53 -17.09
N TYR A 45 -11.66 -9.55 -16.21
CA TYR A 45 -11.30 -8.19 -16.63
C TYR A 45 -9.90 -8.11 -17.24
N TYR A 46 -8.97 -8.96 -16.79
CA TYR A 46 -7.60 -8.99 -17.32
C TYR A 46 -7.49 -9.72 -18.66
N LEU A 47 -8.50 -10.52 -19.02
CA LEU A 47 -8.54 -11.28 -20.27
C LEU A 47 -9.44 -10.65 -21.33
N ASP A 48 -10.21 -9.62 -20.98
CA ASP A 48 -11.07 -8.91 -21.92
C ASP A 48 -10.23 -7.98 -22.84
N PRO A 49 -10.25 -8.21 -24.16
CA PRO A 49 -9.51 -7.39 -25.11
C PRO A 49 -9.85 -5.90 -25.06
N ALA A 50 -11.04 -5.53 -24.58
CA ALA A 50 -11.46 -4.14 -24.43
C ALA A 50 -10.55 -3.35 -23.46
N PHE A 51 -9.87 -4.03 -22.54
CA PHE A 51 -9.01 -3.39 -21.52
C PHE A 51 -7.51 -3.52 -21.79
N PHE A 52 -7.07 -4.21 -22.85
CA PHE A 52 -5.64 -4.42 -23.09
C PHE A 52 -4.85 -3.11 -23.27
N GLY A 53 -5.50 -2.07 -23.79
CA GLY A 53 -4.88 -0.75 -23.96
C GLY A 53 -4.67 0.03 -22.65
N VAL A 54 -5.28 -0.38 -21.53
CA VAL A 54 -5.14 0.35 -20.24
C VAL A 54 -4.05 -0.23 -19.34
N TRP A 55 -3.58 -1.45 -19.62
CA TRP A 55 -2.55 -2.10 -18.82
C TRP A 55 -1.17 -1.53 -19.13
N SER A 56 -0.34 -1.39 -18.09
CA SER A 56 1.04 -0.96 -18.28
C SER A 56 1.81 -1.97 -19.15
N PRO A 57 2.65 -1.52 -20.10
CA PRO A 57 3.55 -2.40 -20.83
C PRO A 57 4.52 -3.18 -19.92
N LEU A 58 4.75 -2.69 -18.69
CA LEU A 58 5.54 -3.41 -17.69
C LEU A 58 4.81 -4.66 -17.17
N MET A 59 3.48 -4.60 -17.08
CA MET A 59 2.63 -5.69 -16.63
C MET A 59 2.26 -6.62 -17.79
N MET A 60 1.81 -6.06 -18.90
CA MET A 60 1.37 -6.79 -20.10
C MET A 60 2.12 -6.25 -21.32
N PRO A 61 3.37 -6.68 -21.56
CA PRO A 61 4.16 -6.25 -22.72
C PRO A 61 3.58 -6.74 -24.06
N SER A 62 2.72 -7.77 -23.99
CA SER A 62 1.88 -8.25 -25.09
C SER A 62 0.51 -8.59 -24.51
N ASN A 63 -0.48 -8.87 -25.37
CA ASN A 63 -1.83 -9.31 -24.99
C ASN A 63 -1.82 -10.76 -24.42
N ALA A 64 -0.91 -11.03 -23.49
CA ALA A 64 -0.62 -12.31 -22.88
C ALA A 64 -0.43 -12.12 -21.38
N ALA A 65 -0.33 -13.24 -20.66
CA ALA A 65 -0.11 -13.24 -19.22
C ALA A 65 1.16 -12.45 -18.84
N PRO A 66 1.15 -11.77 -17.67
CA PRO A 66 2.33 -11.07 -17.17
C PRO A 66 3.54 -11.99 -17.07
N PRO A 67 4.74 -11.55 -17.51
CA PRO A 67 5.94 -12.34 -17.39
C PRO A 67 6.36 -12.47 -15.92
N VAL A 68 7.14 -13.51 -15.59
CA VAL A 68 7.70 -13.71 -14.24
C VAL A 68 8.54 -12.51 -13.78
N SER A 69 9.15 -11.77 -14.70
CA SER A 69 9.87 -10.53 -14.38
C SER A 69 8.97 -9.47 -13.74
N PHE A 70 7.69 -9.39 -14.12
CA PHE A 70 6.73 -8.49 -13.50
C PHE A 70 6.45 -8.88 -12.05
N PHE A 71 6.36 -10.18 -11.74
CA PHE A 71 6.21 -10.65 -10.36
C PHE A 71 7.37 -10.15 -9.49
N VAL A 72 8.62 -10.33 -9.94
CA VAL A 72 9.81 -9.85 -9.21
C VAL A 72 9.78 -8.34 -9.04
N LEU A 73 9.46 -7.59 -10.10
CA LEU A 73 9.35 -6.14 -10.04
C LEU A 73 8.28 -5.70 -9.02
N SER A 74 7.10 -6.31 -9.07
CA SER A 74 6.01 -6.01 -8.14
C SER A 74 6.41 -6.29 -6.69
N PHE A 75 7.20 -7.35 -6.44
CA PHE A 75 7.71 -7.65 -5.11
C PHE A 75 8.68 -6.58 -4.62
N VAL A 76 9.64 -6.16 -5.46
CA VAL A 76 10.61 -5.09 -5.13
C VAL A 76 9.91 -3.77 -4.85
N VAL A 77 8.94 -3.40 -5.69
CA VAL A 77 8.15 -2.17 -5.51
C VAL A 77 7.38 -2.24 -4.18
N ASN A 78 6.69 -3.34 -3.91
CA ASN A 78 5.96 -3.50 -2.65
C ASN A 78 6.89 -3.50 -1.43
N PHE A 79 8.09 -4.08 -1.53
CA PHE A 79 9.09 -4.02 -0.46
C PHE A 79 9.48 -2.56 -0.16
N GLY A 80 9.80 -1.77 -1.20
CA GLY A 80 10.14 -0.36 -1.08
C GLY A 80 9.00 0.46 -0.47
N LEU A 81 7.77 0.26 -0.95
CA LEU A 81 6.57 0.90 -0.41
C LEU A 81 6.35 0.53 1.06
N GLY A 82 6.51 -0.74 1.43
CA GLY A 82 6.38 -1.17 2.83
C GLY A 82 7.39 -0.50 3.75
N ALA A 83 8.65 -0.37 3.32
CA ALA A 83 9.66 0.36 4.08
C ALA A 83 9.32 1.86 4.18
N MET A 84 8.80 2.47 3.12
CA MET A 84 8.32 3.86 3.14
C MET A 84 7.13 4.05 4.08
N PHE A 85 6.16 3.14 4.05
CA PHE A 85 5.02 3.17 4.97
C PHE A 85 5.44 2.94 6.41
N PHE A 86 6.48 2.14 6.66
CA PHE A 86 7.04 2.00 8.00
C PHE A 86 7.64 3.32 8.51
N ALA A 87 8.35 4.05 7.64
CA ALA A 87 8.85 5.38 7.97
C ALA A 87 7.70 6.35 8.27
N LEU A 88 6.64 6.33 7.45
CA LEU A 88 5.44 7.12 7.70
C LEU A 88 4.78 6.77 9.03
N PHE A 89 4.59 5.47 9.31
CA PHE A 89 4.05 4.96 10.57
C PHE A 89 4.88 5.44 11.77
N SER A 90 6.21 5.34 11.68
CA SER A 90 7.13 5.79 12.72
C SER A 90 7.05 7.30 12.95
N TRP A 91 6.82 8.08 11.88
CA TRP A 91 6.68 9.54 11.98
C TRP A 91 5.36 9.97 12.63
N VAL A 92 4.25 9.31 12.29
CA VAL A 92 2.93 9.64 12.86
C VAL A 92 2.66 8.95 14.21
N ARG A 93 3.50 7.99 14.59
CA ARG A 93 3.44 7.25 15.87
C ARG A 93 3.20 8.12 17.10
N PRO A 94 3.82 9.30 17.29
CA PRO A 94 3.57 10.12 18.47
C PRO A 94 2.11 10.60 18.61
N VAL A 95 1.35 10.57 17.51
CA VAL A 95 -0.03 11.06 17.43
C VAL A 95 -1.06 9.92 17.47
N ILE A 96 -0.63 8.67 17.24
CA ILE A 96 -1.51 7.49 17.23
C ILE A 96 -1.27 6.60 18.47
N ASP A 97 -2.33 5.97 18.97
CA ASP A 97 -2.26 5.06 20.12
C ASP A 97 -1.57 3.74 19.75
N THR A 98 -0.24 3.74 19.76
CA THR A 98 0.59 2.55 19.45
C THR A 98 0.70 1.55 20.60
N LYS A 99 0.12 1.84 21.78
CA LYS A 99 0.05 0.88 22.89
C LYS A 99 -0.97 -0.22 22.62
N ASN A 100 -1.99 0.08 21.81
CA ASN A 100 -3.00 -0.87 21.39
C ASN A 100 -2.87 -1.14 19.88
N PRO A 101 -2.37 -2.32 19.46
CA PRO A 101 -2.17 -2.65 18.05
C PRO A 101 -3.43 -2.49 17.19
N SER A 102 -4.61 -2.82 17.72
CA SER A 102 -5.87 -2.68 16.98
C SER A 102 -6.24 -1.22 16.75
N ARG A 103 -6.03 -0.34 17.74
CA ARG A 103 -6.25 1.11 17.56
C ARG A 103 -5.24 1.70 16.58
N ALA A 104 -3.96 1.37 16.72
CA ALA A 104 -2.93 1.78 15.77
C ALA A 104 -3.27 1.34 14.34
N THR A 105 -3.76 0.11 14.18
CA THR A 105 -4.20 -0.46 12.89
C THR A 105 -5.31 0.36 12.28
N ILE A 106 -6.39 0.60 13.02
CA ILE A 106 -7.54 1.37 12.52
C ILE A 106 -7.13 2.80 12.21
N SER A 107 -6.42 3.47 13.12
CA SER A 107 -6.03 4.88 12.94
C SER A 107 -5.12 5.07 11.73
N PHE A 108 -4.05 4.30 11.63
CA PHE A 108 -3.08 4.48 10.53
C PHE A 108 -3.63 3.98 9.20
N SER A 109 -4.29 2.81 9.16
CA SER A 109 -4.84 2.28 7.91
C SER A 109 -5.95 3.18 7.36
N SER A 110 -6.81 3.73 8.22
CA SER A 110 -7.85 4.68 7.78
C SER A 110 -7.24 5.98 7.26
N LEU A 111 -6.17 6.46 7.88
CA LEU A 111 -5.44 7.64 7.43
C LEU A 111 -4.86 7.41 6.03
N VAL A 112 -4.12 6.31 5.82
CA VAL A 112 -3.52 5.98 4.53
C VAL A 112 -4.61 5.74 3.48
N PHE A 113 -5.66 5.00 3.84
CA PHE A 113 -6.78 4.74 2.93
C PHE A 113 -7.48 6.03 2.48
N GLY A 114 -7.84 6.91 3.44
CA GLY A 114 -8.53 8.16 3.15
C GLY A 114 -7.68 9.17 2.40
N LEU A 115 -6.38 9.28 2.72
CA LEU A 115 -5.51 10.29 2.12
C LEU A 115 -4.82 9.83 0.83
N SER A 116 -4.68 8.52 0.61
CA SER A 116 -3.96 7.99 -0.56
C SER A 116 -4.88 7.18 -1.47
N ILE A 117 -5.57 6.17 -0.94
CA ILE A 117 -6.33 5.23 -1.76
C ILE A 117 -7.59 5.85 -2.33
N VAL A 118 -8.35 6.61 -1.54
CA VAL A 118 -9.58 7.26 -2.03
C VAL A 118 -9.28 8.27 -3.17
N PRO A 119 -8.34 9.23 -3.01
CA PRO A 119 -7.99 10.15 -4.10
C PRO A 119 -7.44 9.45 -5.34
N TYR A 120 -6.61 8.42 -5.15
CA TYR A 120 -6.07 7.62 -6.25
C TYR A 120 -7.18 6.90 -7.02
N THR A 121 -8.10 6.24 -6.31
CA THR A 121 -9.24 5.52 -6.88
C THR A 121 -10.17 6.48 -7.64
N ALA A 122 -10.44 7.65 -7.07
CA ALA A 122 -11.23 8.69 -7.74
C ALA A 122 -10.54 9.19 -9.02
N SER A 123 -9.20 9.34 -8.99
CA SER A 123 -8.42 9.74 -10.15
C SER A 123 -8.46 8.66 -11.25
N LEU A 124 -8.36 7.37 -10.89
CA LEU A 124 -8.51 6.27 -11.84
C LEU A 124 -9.87 6.29 -12.53
N LEU A 125 -10.96 6.56 -11.79
CA LEU A 125 -12.31 6.64 -12.35
C LEU A 125 -12.48 7.75 -13.38
N LEU A 126 -11.75 8.86 -13.24
CA LEU A 126 -11.84 9.99 -14.14
C LEU A 126 -10.91 9.87 -15.35
N LEU A 127 -9.81 9.13 -15.21
CA LEU A 127 -8.73 9.10 -16.20
C LEU A 127 -8.68 7.81 -17.01
N ILE A 128 -9.14 6.69 -16.46
CA ILE A 128 -9.00 5.37 -17.08
C ILE A 128 -10.39 4.76 -17.27
N ASN A 129 -10.66 4.29 -18.49
CA ASN A 129 -11.89 3.60 -18.83
C ASN A 129 -11.86 2.14 -18.33
N LEU A 130 -11.88 1.95 -17.02
CA LEU A 130 -11.95 0.65 -16.37
C LEU A 130 -13.32 0.43 -15.70
N PRO A 131 -13.78 -0.82 -15.59
CA PRO A 131 -15.02 -1.12 -14.88
C PRO A 131 -14.96 -0.64 -13.43
N LEU A 132 -16.02 0.04 -12.99
CA LEU A 132 -16.12 0.57 -11.62
C LEU A 132 -15.89 -0.51 -10.56
N LEU A 133 -16.42 -1.72 -10.78
CA LEU A 133 -16.26 -2.85 -9.85
C LEU A 133 -14.79 -3.21 -9.65
N LEU A 134 -13.99 -3.29 -10.73
CA LEU A 134 -12.57 -3.61 -10.64
C LEU A 134 -11.79 -2.56 -9.83
N ILE A 135 -12.10 -1.29 -10.04
CA ILE A 135 -11.48 -0.18 -9.30
C ILE A 135 -11.83 -0.25 -7.80
N LEU A 136 -13.08 -0.56 -7.47
CA LEU A 136 -13.52 -0.74 -6.09
C LEU A 136 -12.85 -1.97 -5.44
N GLU A 137 -12.70 -3.06 -6.18
CA GLU A 137 -11.99 -4.25 -5.69
C GLU A 137 -10.53 -3.93 -5.36
N TRP A 138 -9.83 -3.19 -6.22
CA TRP A 138 -8.46 -2.75 -5.91
C TRP A 138 -8.39 -1.86 -4.67
N ALA A 139 -9.39 -1.02 -4.43
CA ALA A 139 -9.46 -0.20 -3.22
C ALA A 139 -9.66 -1.07 -1.97
N VAL A 140 -10.56 -2.06 -2.02
CA VAL A 140 -10.81 -3.01 -0.94
C VAL A 140 -9.56 -3.85 -0.64
N GLU A 141 -8.89 -4.37 -1.66
CA GLU A 141 -7.61 -5.08 -1.51
C GLU A 141 -6.55 -4.19 -0.86
N SER A 142 -6.44 -2.93 -1.28
CA SER A 142 -5.50 -1.98 -0.68
C SER A 142 -5.79 -1.76 0.80
N LEU A 143 -7.07 -1.59 1.17
CA LEU A 143 -7.48 -1.47 2.57
C LEU A 143 -7.10 -2.73 3.37
N ALA A 144 -7.36 -3.91 2.82
CA ALA A 144 -7.01 -5.18 3.47
C ALA A 144 -5.49 -5.29 3.69
N ILE A 145 -4.67 -4.95 2.69
CA ILE A 145 -3.21 -4.93 2.81
C ILE A 145 -2.79 -4.01 3.95
N PHE A 146 -3.28 -2.78 4.01
CA PHE A 146 -2.90 -1.84 5.06
C PHE A 146 -3.35 -2.27 6.45
N LEU A 147 -4.56 -2.82 6.59
CA LEU A 147 -5.06 -3.33 7.86
C LEU A 147 -4.18 -4.45 8.40
N VAL A 148 -3.89 -5.46 7.56
CA VAL A 148 -3.08 -6.62 7.97
C VAL A 148 -1.64 -6.19 8.22
N TRP A 149 -1.06 -5.39 7.32
CA TRP A 149 0.33 -4.94 7.45
C TRP A 149 0.52 -4.06 8.70
N THR A 150 -0.36 -3.10 8.94
CA THR A 150 -0.23 -2.21 10.09
C THR A 150 -0.37 -2.99 11.39
N TYR A 151 -1.25 -3.99 11.43
CA TYR A 151 -1.37 -4.87 12.59
C TYR A 151 -0.06 -5.63 12.85
N VAL A 152 0.54 -6.20 11.81
CA VAL A 152 1.85 -6.87 11.90
C VAL A 152 2.93 -5.93 12.41
N VAL A 153 3.03 -4.71 11.86
CA VAL A 153 4.02 -3.72 12.29
C VAL A 153 3.78 -3.31 13.75
N ALA A 154 2.56 -2.93 14.11
CA ALA A 154 2.23 -2.46 15.44
C ALA A 154 2.38 -3.54 16.52
N ARG A 155 2.21 -4.82 16.17
CA ARG A 155 2.27 -5.94 17.11
C ARG A 155 3.66 -6.56 17.24
N LEU A 156 4.35 -6.75 16.12
CA LEU A 156 5.52 -7.63 16.02
C LEU A 156 6.82 -6.87 15.76
N ILE A 157 6.74 -5.70 15.13
CA ILE A 157 7.92 -4.94 14.74
C ILE A 157 8.13 -3.83 15.76
N LYS A 158 9.27 -3.90 16.47
CA LYS A 158 9.65 -2.85 17.43
C LYS A 158 9.84 -1.55 16.65
N THR A 159 8.87 -0.66 16.84
CA THR A 159 8.89 0.72 16.37
C THR A 159 9.49 1.62 17.42
#